data_AF-A0A974GT53-F1
#
_entry.id   AF-A0A974GT53-F1
#
_cell.length_a   1.000
_cell.length_b   1.000
_cell.length_c   1.000
_cell.angle_alpha   90.00
_cell.angle_beta   90.00
_cell.angle_gamma   90.00
#
_symmetry.space_group_name_H-M   'P 1'
#
loop_
_entity.id
_entity.type
_entity.pdbx_description
1 polymer ?
#
loop_
_entity_poly.entity_id
_entity_poly.type
_entity_poly.pdbx_seq_one_letter_code
_entity_poly.pdbx_strand_id
1 'polypeptide(L)'
;CVPVSQFCPTKAEARRSAAKIALMNSVFNEHPSRRITDDFIEKSVSEALASFNGNREEADNPNTGIGAFRFMLESNKGKSMLEFQELMTVFQLLHWNGSLKAMRERQCSRQMALDWVNREQSVPGALSRELAATERELDEARLAGKELRFHKEKKDILLLAAGQLGSGHGSGH
;
A
#
# COMPACT_ATOMS: atom_id res chain seq x y z
N CYS A 1 -9.17 -33.62 -3.44
CA CYS A 1 -9.18 -34.60 -4.55
C CYS A 1 -8.76 -33.90 -5.83
N VAL A 2 -7.54 -34.13 -6.30
CA VAL A 2 -7.09 -33.63 -7.61
C VAL A 2 -7.69 -34.57 -8.66
N PRO A 3 -8.47 -34.09 -9.66
CA PRO A 3 -9.04 -34.98 -10.64
C PRO A 3 -7.92 -35.54 -11.53
N VAL A 4 -8.00 -36.86 -11.76
CA VAL A 4 -7.15 -37.65 -12.65
C VAL A 4 -6.85 -36.89 -13.95
N SER A 5 -5.57 -36.84 -14.32
CA SER A 5 -5.10 -36.36 -15.62
C SER A 5 -5.76 -37.19 -16.73
N GLN A 6 -6.84 -36.67 -17.32
CA GLN A 6 -7.44 -37.26 -18.52
C GLN A 6 -6.40 -37.18 -19.65
N PHE A 7 -5.94 -38.35 -20.11
CA PHE A 7 -5.04 -38.46 -21.26
C PHE A 7 -5.73 -37.82 -22.48
N CYS A 8 -5.17 -36.70 -22.96
CA CYS A 8 -5.67 -36.01 -24.15
C CYS A 8 -4.80 -36.44 -25.35
N PRO A 9 -5.28 -37.35 -26.22
CA PRO A 9 -4.44 -37.95 -27.26
C PRO A 9 -4.01 -36.95 -28.33
N THR A 10 -4.66 -35.79 -28.44
CA THR A 10 -4.27 -34.72 -29.38
C THR A 10 -4.10 -33.35 -28.70
N LYS A 11 -3.24 -32.51 -29.30
CA LYS A 11 -3.05 -31.10 -28.89
C LYS A 11 -4.35 -30.29 -28.97
N ALA A 12 -5.25 -30.64 -29.89
CA ALA A 12 -6.55 -29.98 -30.03
C ALA A 12 -7.50 -30.33 -28.88
N GLU A 13 -7.48 -31.55 -28.36
CA GLU A 13 -8.25 -31.95 -27.19
C GLU A 13 -7.69 -31.39 -25.89
N ALA A 14 -6.36 -31.35 -25.75
CA ALA A 14 -5.73 -30.70 -24.61
C ALA A 14 -6.11 -29.21 -24.52
N ARG A 15 -6.14 -28.50 -25.66
CA ARG A 15 -6.63 -27.11 -25.73
C ARG A 15 -8.10 -26.97 -25.37
N ARG A 16 -8.97 -27.87 -25.83
CA ARG A 16 -10.40 -27.87 -25.47
C ARG A 16 -10.62 -28.17 -23.99
N SER A 17 -9.87 -29.11 -23.42
CA SER A 17 -9.90 -29.42 -21.99
C SER A 17 -9.44 -28.23 -21.14
N ALA A 18 -8.32 -27.60 -21.50
CA ALA A 18 -7.84 -26.38 -20.86
C ALA A 18 -8.85 -25.23 -20.96
N ALA A 19 -9.47 -25.02 -22.12
CA ALA A 19 -10.51 -24.01 -22.30
C ALA A 19 -11.75 -24.29 -21.44
N LYS A 20 -12.15 -25.56 -21.29
CA LYS A 20 -13.25 -25.96 -20.41
C LYS A 20 -12.93 -25.71 -18.94
N ILE A 21 -11.72 -26.05 -18.49
CA ILE A 21 -11.27 -25.77 -17.12
C ILE A 21 -11.18 -24.26 -16.87
N ALA A 22 -10.63 -23.49 -17.81
CA ALA A 22 -10.57 -22.04 -17.71
C ALA A 22 -11.97 -21.41 -17.64
N LEU A 23 -12.91 -21.88 -18.45
CA LEU A 23 -14.30 -21.45 -18.41
C LEU A 23 -14.97 -21.81 -17.08
N MET A 24 -14.78 -23.06 -16.61
CA MET A 24 -15.31 -23.49 -15.31
C MET A 24 -14.74 -22.63 -14.18
N ASN A 25 -13.44 -22.33 -14.20
CA ASN A 25 -12.82 -21.43 -13.22
C ASN A 25 -13.41 -20.02 -13.30
N SER A 26 -13.61 -19.47 -14.51
CA SER A 26 -14.21 -18.14 -14.71
C SER A 26 -15.63 -18.08 -14.11
N VAL A 27 -16.51 -19.03 -14.48
CA VAL A 27 -17.89 -19.07 -14.01
C VAL A 27 -17.97 -19.36 -12.50
N PHE A 28 -17.11 -20.23 -12.00
CA PHE A 28 -17.12 -20.63 -10.60
C PHE A 28 -16.55 -19.56 -9.67
N ASN A 29 -15.58 -18.75 -10.12
CA ASN A 29 -15.02 -17.64 -9.35
C ASN A 29 -15.98 -16.45 -9.25
N GLU A 30 -16.84 -16.23 -10.24
CA GLU A 30 -17.86 -15.17 -10.22
C GLU A 30 -19.07 -15.50 -9.33
N HIS A 31 -19.16 -16.75 -8.84
CA HIS A 31 -20.31 -17.23 -8.08
C HIS A 31 -20.50 -16.43 -6.77
N PRO A 32 -21.74 -16.00 -6.43
CA PRO A 32 -22.01 -15.18 -5.25
C PRO A 32 -21.51 -15.77 -3.92
N SER A 33 -21.52 -17.10 -3.77
CA SER A 33 -21.01 -17.78 -2.56
C SER A 33 -19.49 -17.75 -2.40
N ARG A 34 -18.74 -17.27 -3.40
CA ARG A 34 -17.28 -17.09 -3.37
C ARG A 34 -16.89 -15.64 -3.12
N ARG A 35 -17.86 -14.74 -2.93
CA ARG A 35 -17.62 -13.34 -2.61
C ARG A 35 -17.44 -13.13 -1.11
N ILE A 36 -16.67 -12.12 -0.75
CA ILE A 36 -16.53 -11.68 0.64
C ILE A 36 -17.86 -11.02 1.06
N THR A 37 -18.54 -11.62 2.02
CA THR A 37 -19.80 -11.15 2.62
C THR A 37 -19.59 -10.68 4.05
N ASP A 38 -20.54 -9.93 4.60
CA ASP A 38 -20.51 -9.54 6.03
C ASP A 38 -20.43 -10.77 6.94
N ASP A 39 -21.27 -11.78 6.69
CA ASP A 39 -21.25 -13.05 7.42
C ASP A 39 -19.88 -13.73 7.39
N PHE A 40 -19.17 -13.68 6.27
CA PHE A 40 -17.83 -14.24 6.15
C PHE A 40 -16.84 -13.43 6.99
N ILE A 41 -16.89 -12.10 6.92
CA ILE A 41 -16.02 -11.20 7.69
C ILE A 41 -16.19 -11.46 9.19
N GLU A 42 -17.43 -11.48 9.68
CA GLU A 42 -17.71 -11.69 11.11
C GLU A 42 -17.20 -13.05 11.59
N LYS A 43 -17.45 -14.12 10.83
CA LYS A 43 -16.96 -15.46 11.16
C LYS A 43 -15.44 -15.53 11.16
N SER A 44 -14.79 -15.04 10.11
CA SER A 44 -13.33 -15.05 9.99
C SER A 44 -12.64 -14.23 11.09
N VAL A 45 -13.20 -13.08 11.46
CA VAL A 45 -12.65 -12.27 12.57
C VAL A 45 -12.88 -12.96 13.92
N SER A 46 -14.05 -13.57 14.14
CA SER A 46 -14.32 -14.33 15.36
C SER A 46 -13.40 -15.53 15.51
N GLU A 47 -13.11 -16.25 14.42
CA GLU A 47 -12.15 -17.37 14.40
C GLU A 47 -10.72 -16.90 14.70
N ALA A 48 -10.30 -15.75 14.15
CA ALA A 48 -9.00 -15.17 14.43
C ALA A 48 -8.88 -14.76 15.92
N LEU A 49 -9.90 -14.10 16.47
CA LEU A 49 -9.93 -13.73 17.89
C LEU A 49 -9.81 -14.95 18.80
N ALA A 50 -10.55 -16.02 18.49
CA ALA A 50 -10.48 -17.27 19.25
C ALA A 50 -9.11 -17.95 19.14
N SER A 51 -8.46 -17.88 17.97
CA SER A 51 -7.16 -18.50 17.70
C SER A 51 -5.99 -17.77 18.38
N PHE A 52 -6.11 -16.45 18.58
CA PHE A 52 -5.04 -15.61 19.13
C PHE A 52 -5.34 -15.08 20.54
N ASN A 53 -6.39 -15.57 21.20
CA ASN A 53 -6.87 -15.07 22.50
C ASN A 53 -7.11 -13.55 22.52
N GLY A 54 -7.48 -12.97 21.38
CA GLY A 54 -7.72 -11.54 21.22
C GLY A 54 -9.10 -11.12 21.71
N ASN A 55 -9.29 -9.81 21.90
CA ASN A 55 -10.57 -9.24 22.34
C ASN A 55 -11.23 -8.39 21.24
N ARG A 56 -12.51 -8.04 21.42
CA ARG A 56 -13.28 -7.29 20.40
C ARG A 56 -12.71 -5.89 20.14
N GLU A 57 -12.11 -5.25 21.14
CA GLU A 57 -11.47 -3.94 20.98
C GLU A 57 -10.24 -4.00 20.07
N GLU A 58 -9.46 -5.09 20.11
CA GLU A 58 -8.34 -5.30 19.19
C GLU A 58 -8.81 -5.44 17.75
N ALA A 59 -9.93 -6.13 17.52
CA ALA A 59 -10.51 -6.27 16.18
C ALA A 59 -11.06 -4.95 15.61
N ASP A 60 -11.43 -4.00 16.47
CA ASP A 60 -11.93 -2.68 16.06
C ASP A 60 -10.78 -1.67 15.86
N ASN A 61 -9.55 -1.99 16.26
CA ASN A 61 -8.37 -1.14 16.07
C ASN A 61 -7.55 -1.56 14.83
N PRO A 62 -7.52 -0.77 13.74
CA PRO A 62 -6.80 -1.12 12.50
C PRO A 62 -5.28 -1.25 12.66
N ASN A 63 -4.70 -0.77 13.78
CA ASN A 63 -3.27 -0.87 14.06
C ASN A 63 -2.86 -2.22 14.65
N THR A 64 -3.83 -3.09 14.98
CA THR A 64 -3.56 -4.47 15.43
C THR A 64 -3.56 -5.42 14.24
N GLY A 65 -2.98 -6.63 14.40
CA GLY A 65 -3.01 -7.65 13.35
C GLY A 65 -4.44 -8.09 12.97
N ILE A 66 -5.32 -8.24 13.96
CA ILE A 66 -6.72 -8.67 13.76
C ILE A 66 -7.55 -7.53 13.15
N GLY A 67 -7.38 -6.29 13.62
CA GLY A 67 -8.09 -5.14 13.06
C GLY A 67 -7.64 -4.80 11.63
N ALA A 68 -6.34 -4.94 11.31
CA ALA A 68 -5.86 -4.83 9.94
C ALA A 68 -6.46 -5.93 9.04
N PHE A 69 -6.56 -7.17 9.55
CA PHE A 69 -7.20 -8.27 8.82
C PHE A 69 -8.68 -7.99 8.53
N ARG A 70 -9.44 -7.52 9.52
CA ARG A 70 -10.83 -7.10 9.33
C ARG A 70 -10.93 -5.99 8.28
N PHE A 71 -10.15 -4.92 8.43
CA PHE A 71 -10.14 -3.78 7.51
C PHE A 71 -9.86 -4.22 6.06
N MET A 72 -8.94 -5.16 5.87
CA MET A 72 -8.63 -5.72 4.55
C MET A 72 -9.81 -6.47 3.94
N LEU A 73 -10.53 -7.27 4.73
CA LEU A 73 -11.71 -7.98 4.22
C LEU A 73 -12.86 -7.00 3.91
N GLU A 74 -13.13 -6.04 4.80
CA GLU A 74 -14.16 -5.02 4.61
C GLU A 74 -13.90 -4.18 3.34
N SER A 75 -12.64 -3.77 3.11
CA SER A 75 -12.22 -3.02 1.92
C SER A 75 -12.36 -3.81 0.61
N ASN A 76 -12.58 -5.12 0.69
CA ASN A 76 -12.74 -6.02 -0.46
C ASN A 76 -14.09 -6.73 -0.47
N LYS A 77 -15.07 -6.23 0.28
CA LYS A 77 -16.44 -6.74 0.29
C LYS A 77 -17.01 -6.80 -1.13
N GLY A 78 -17.68 -7.91 -1.44
CA GLY A 78 -18.26 -8.15 -2.76
C GLY A 78 -17.26 -8.65 -3.82
N LYS A 79 -15.94 -8.58 -3.60
CA LYS A 79 -14.95 -9.24 -4.47
C LYS A 79 -14.94 -10.74 -4.20
N SER A 80 -14.57 -11.53 -5.20
CA SER A 80 -14.33 -12.96 -5.04
C SER A 80 -13.10 -13.21 -4.16
N MET A 81 -13.08 -14.36 -3.48
CA MET A 81 -11.93 -14.79 -2.69
C MET A 81 -10.65 -14.88 -3.53
N LEU A 82 -10.76 -15.22 -4.82
CA LEU A 82 -9.60 -15.27 -5.71
C LEU A 82 -9.03 -13.86 -5.96
N GLU A 83 -9.87 -12.89 -6.31
CA GLU A 83 -9.44 -11.49 -6.48
C GLU A 83 -8.80 -10.94 -5.20
N PHE A 84 -9.35 -11.32 -4.05
CA PHE A 84 -8.76 -10.96 -2.76
C PHE A 84 -7.38 -11.61 -2.57
N GLN A 85 -7.23 -12.90 -2.85
CA GLN A 85 -5.95 -13.63 -2.75
C GLN A 85 -4.88 -13.08 -3.71
N GLU A 86 -5.26 -12.69 -4.92
CA GLU A 86 -4.38 -12.04 -5.89
C GLU A 86 -3.89 -10.69 -5.36
N LEU A 87 -4.80 -9.86 -4.85
CA LEU A 87 -4.44 -8.59 -4.21
C LEU A 87 -3.52 -8.80 -3.01
N MET A 88 -3.79 -9.82 -2.17
CA MET A 88 -2.96 -10.12 -1.01
C MET A 88 -1.56 -10.54 -1.43
N THR A 89 -1.45 -11.35 -2.49
CA THR A 89 -0.16 -11.81 -3.01
C THR A 89 0.65 -10.63 -3.56
N VAL A 90 0.02 -9.74 -4.33
CA VAL A 90 0.67 -8.51 -4.81
C VAL A 90 1.12 -7.65 -3.64
N PHE A 91 0.26 -7.45 -2.63
CA PHE A 91 0.60 -6.66 -1.45
C PHE A 91 1.77 -7.27 -0.64
N GLN A 92 1.78 -8.59 -0.44
CA GLN A 92 2.86 -9.31 0.23
C GLN A 92 4.18 -9.17 -0.55
N LEU A 93 4.14 -9.25 -1.88
CA LEU A 93 5.32 -9.03 -2.73
C LEU A 93 5.83 -7.58 -2.66
N LEU A 94 4.94 -6.59 -2.69
CA LEU A 94 5.29 -5.17 -2.55
C LEU A 94 5.85 -4.84 -1.16
N HIS A 95 5.35 -5.51 -0.12
CA HIS A 95 5.89 -5.40 1.22
C HIS A 95 7.28 -6.03 1.29
N TRP A 96 7.42 -7.26 0.80
CA TRP A 96 8.68 -8.01 0.78
C TRP A 96 9.79 -7.29 0.01
N ASN A 97 9.49 -6.74 -1.17
CA ASN A 97 10.47 -6.04 -1.99
C ASN A 97 10.74 -4.59 -1.53
N GLY A 98 10.10 -4.15 -0.44
CA GLY A 98 10.27 -2.80 0.12
C GLY A 98 9.58 -1.67 -0.65
N SER A 99 8.91 -1.96 -1.77
CA SER A 99 8.20 -0.93 -2.57
C SER A 99 7.09 -0.28 -1.78
N LEU A 100 6.37 -1.04 -0.96
CA LEU A 100 5.29 -0.50 -0.12
C LEU A 100 5.85 0.49 0.92
N LYS A 101 7.00 0.17 1.52
CA LYS A 101 7.71 1.08 2.43
C LYS A 101 8.14 2.34 1.70
N ALA A 102 8.77 2.21 0.52
CA ALA A 102 9.20 3.35 -0.29
C ALA A 102 8.02 4.24 -0.73
N MET A 103 6.86 3.66 -1.07
CA MET A 103 5.65 4.42 -1.38
C MET A 103 5.13 5.18 -0.16
N ARG A 104 5.07 4.54 1.01
CA ARG A 104 4.66 5.18 2.26
C ARG A 104 5.58 6.34 2.63
N GLU A 105 6.89 6.13 2.54
CA GLU A 105 7.91 7.16 2.80
C GLU A 105 7.75 8.33 1.84
N ARG A 106 7.58 8.08 0.53
CA ARG A 106 7.32 9.14 -0.47
C ARG A 106 6.03 9.92 -0.19
N GLN A 107 4.97 9.26 0.25
CA GLN A 107 3.71 9.93 0.60
C GLN A 107 3.88 10.80 1.85
N CYS A 108 4.59 10.32 2.86
CA CYS A 108 4.96 11.09 4.04
C CYS A 108 5.78 12.33 3.65
N SER A 109 6.85 12.14 2.86
CA SER A 109 7.69 13.24 2.37
C SER A 109 6.89 14.26 1.55
N ARG A 110 5.93 13.82 0.73
CA ARG A 110 5.04 14.70 -0.03
C ARG A 110 4.10 15.50 0.89
N GLN A 111 3.52 14.87 1.90
CA GLN A 111 2.66 15.57 2.86
C GLN A 111 3.46 16.62 3.64
N MET A 112 4.64 16.26 4.13
CA MET A 112 5.54 17.21 4.81
C MET A 112 5.94 18.36 3.88
N ALA A 113 6.15 18.10 2.58
CA ALA A 113 6.42 19.15 1.61
C ALA A 113 5.22 20.10 1.43
N LEU A 114 3.99 19.60 1.41
CA LEU A 114 2.77 20.43 1.38
C LEU A 114 2.65 21.29 2.65
N ASP A 115 2.97 20.74 3.81
CA ASP A 115 2.96 21.49 5.07
C ASP A 115 3.94 22.67 5.03
N TRP A 116 5.12 22.47 4.42
CA TRP A 116 6.10 23.53 4.17
C TRP A 116 5.62 24.59 3.17
N VAL A 117 4.90 24.19 2.11
CA VAL A 117 4.27 25.12 1.18
C VAL A 117 3.24 26.00 1.90
N ASN A 118 2.39 25.40 2.74
CA ASN A 118 1.41 26.14 3.54
C ASN A 118 2.10 27.10 4.53
N ARG A 119 3.24 26.69 5.10
CA ARG A 119 4.05 27.54 5.97
C ARG A 119 4.67 28.72 5.23
N GLU A 120 5.11 28.54 3.99
CA GLU A 120 5.62 29.64 3.16
C GLU A 120 4.52 30.66 2.83
N GLN A 121 3.29 30.20 2.58
CA GLN A 121 2.15 31.09 2.34
C GLN A 121 1.80 31.94 3.58
N SER A 122 1.92 31.37 4.78
CA SER A 122 1.66 32.09 6.03
C SER A 122 2.84 32.95 6.49
N VAL A 123 4.07 32.51 6.23
CA VAL A 123 5.31 33.20 6.60
C VAL A 123 6.25 33.22 5.41
N PRO A 124 6.22 34.29 4.59
CA PRO A 124 7.10 34.40 3.44
C PRO A 124 8.59 34.29 3.82
N GLY A 125 9.33 33.53 3.00
CA GLY A 125 10.73 33.20 3.18
C GLY A 125 11.02 32.14 4.24
N ALA A 126 10.01 31.53 4.88
CA ALA A 126 10.24 30.46 5.86
C ALA A 126 10.94 29.26 5.24
N LEU A 127 10.53 28.85 4.03
CA LEU A 127 11.10 27.73 3.31
C LEU A 127 12.57 28.00 2.93
N SER A 128 12.86 29.20 2.41
CA SER A 128 14.22 29.59 2.04
C SER A 128 15.16 29.65 3.24
N ARG A 129 14.69 30.19 4.38
CA ARG A 129 15.46 30.21 5.63
C ARG A 129 15.74 28.80 6.15
N GLU A 130 14.74 27.92 6.13
CA GLU A 130 14.91 26.54 6.59
C GLU A 130 15.86 25.74 5.69
N LEU A 131 15.80 25.96 4.36
CA LEU A 131 16.70 25.34 3.41
C LEU A 131 18.16 25.73 3.71
N ALA A 132 18.42 27.03 3.90
CA ALA A 132 19.74 27.53 4.25
C ALA A 132 20.24 27.01 5.60
N ALA A 133 19.36 26.89 6.60
CA ALA A 133 19.71 26.30 7.89
C ALA A 133 20.08 24.83 7.76
N THR A 134 19.28 24.06 7.01
CA THR A 134 19.50 22.63 6.77
C THR A 134 20.81 22.38 6.03
N GLU A 135 21.20 23.24 5.09
CA GLU A 135 22.49 23.15 4.39
C GLU A 135 23.68 23.37 5.32
N ARG A 136 23.60 24.36 6.21
CA ARG A 136 24.64 24.59 7.23
C ARG A 136 24.77 23.41 8.18
N GLU A 137 23.65 22.91 8.70
CA GLU A 137 23.62 21.74 9.57
C GLU A 137 24.21 20.50 8.88
N LEU A 138 23.92 20.31 7.59
CA LEU A 138 24.47 19.22 6.79
C LEU A 138 25.99 19.31 6.67
N ASP A 139 26.52 20.50 6.39
CA ASP A 139 27.96 20.73 6.28
C ASP A 139 28.67 20.54 7.63
N GLU A 140 28.10 21.05 8.71
CA GLU A 140 28.59 20.84 10.08
C GLU A 140 28.60 19.36 10.45
N ALA A 141 27.51 18.63 10.18
CA ALA A 141 27.43 17.20 10.41
C ALA A 141 28.49 16.44 9.58
N ARG A 142 28.74 16.87 8.34
CA ARG A 142 29.74 16.25 7.46
C ARG A 142 31.15 16.45 7.99
N LEU A 143 31.49 17.66 8.44
CA LEU A 143 32.79 17.96 9.04
C LEU A 143 33.00 17.24 10.38
N ALA A 144 31.92 17.07 11.16
CA ALA A 144 31.96 16.35 12.42
C ALA A 144 31.91 14.82 12.28
N GLY A 145 31.85 14.28 11.05
CA GLY A 145 31.72 12.84 10.81
C GLY A 145 30.43 12.23 11.33
N LYS A 146 29.38 13.04 11.50
CA LYS A 146 28.07 12.63 11.98
C LYS A 146 27.23 12.01 10.87
N GLU A 147 26.18 11.29 11.27
CA GLU A 147 25.22 10.73 10.34
C GLU A 147 24.49 11.82 9.53
N LEU A 148 24.46 11.67 8.20
CA LEU A 148 23.92 12.68 7.28
C LEU A 148 22.52 12.38 6.74
N ARG A 149 21.97 11.19 7.02
CA ARG A 149 20.69 10.73 6.44
C ARG A 149 19.56 11.71 6.74
N PHE A 150 19.41 12.09 8.01
CA PHE A 150 18.38 13.03 8.46
C PHE A 150 18.45 14.38 7.75
N HIS A 151 19.64 14.99 7.66
CA HIS A 151 19.82 16.29 7.02
C HIS A 151 19.55 16.22 5.51
N LYS A 152 19.93 15.13 4.83
CA LYS A 152 19.63 14.90 3.42
C LYS A 152 18.13 14.72 3.18
N GLU A 153 17.46 13.90 3.97
CA GLU A 153 16.01 13.68 3.87
C GLU A 153 15.22 14.97 4.13
N LYS A 154 15.60 15.74 5.16
CA LYS A 154 15.02 17.06 5.43
C LYS A 154 15.21 18.00 4.24
N LYS A 155 16.42 18.06 3.67
CA LYS A 155 16.72 18.86 2.46
C LYS A 155 15.88 18.41 1.26
N ASP A 156 15.71 17.12 1.02
CA ASP A 156 14.91 16.58 -0.08
C ASP A 156 13.43 16.97 0.04
N ILE A 157 12.86 16.94 1.26
CA ILE A 157 11.48 17.40 1.53
C ILE A 157 11.35 18.91 1.25
N LEU A 158 12.30 19.72 1.71
CA LEU A 158 12.28 21.18 1.49
C LEU A 158 12.43 21.53 0.00
N LEU A 159 13.29 20.82 -0.73
CA LEU A 159 13.43 20.98 -2.18
C LEU A 159 12.17 20.55 -2.92
N LEU A 160 11.52 19.45 -2.50
CA LEU A 160 10.25 19.03 -3.04
C LEU A 160 9.17 20.13 -2.85
N ALA A 161 9.11 20.74 -1.67
CA ALA A 161 8.20 21.86 -1.38
C ALA A 161 8.49 23.09 -2.26
N ALA A 162 9.76 23.45 -2.42
CA ALA A 162 10.17 24.56 -3.28
C ALA A 162 9.78 24.34 -4.74
N GLY A 163 9.90 23.10 -5.23
CA GLY A 163 9.46 22.72 -6.57
C GLY A 163 7.94 22.86 -6.81
N GLN A 164 7.12 22.65 -5.77
CA GLN A 164 5.66 22.87 -5.87
C GLN A 164 5.32 24.34 -6.07
N LEU A 165 6.05 25.26 -5.42
CA LEU A 165 5.87 26.70 -5.59
C LEU A 165 6.31 27.18 -6.98
N GLY A 166 7.40 26.62 -7.52
CA GLY A 166 7.90 26.95 -8.86
C GLY A 166 7.00 26.48 -10.01
N SER A 167 6.19 25.44 -9.79
CA SER A 167 5.24 24.91 -10.79
C SER A 167 3.90 25.66 -10.82
N GLY A 168 3.61 26.48 -9.79
CA GLY A 168 2.33 27.18 -9.64
C GLY A 168 2.25 28.58 -10.29
N HIS A 169 3.31 29.04 -10.97
CA HIS A 169 3.39 30.41 -11.53
C HIS A 169 3.39 30.47 -13.08
N GLY A 170 2.95 29.40 -13.76
CA GLY A 170 3.03 29.26 -15.22
C GLY A 170 1.69 29.26 -15.98
N SER A 171 0.65 29.95 -15.51
CA SER A 171 -0.59 30.13 -16.28
C SER A 171 -1.24 31.46 -15.96
N GLY A 172 -0.86 32.48 -16.70
CA GLY A 172 -1.38 33.83 -16.57
C GLY A 172 -0.69 34.79 -17.52
N HIS A 173 -0.94 34.62 -18.82
CA HIS A 173 -0.85 35.67 -19.82
C HIS A 173 -1.85 35.40 -20.93
#